data_AF-A0A2E7BRV0-F1
#
_entry.id   AF-A0A2E7BRV0-F1
#
_cell.length_a   1.000
_cell.length_b   1.000
_cell.length_c   1.000
_cell.angle_alpha   90.00
_cell.angle_beta   90.00
_cell.angle_gamma   90.00
#
_symmetry.space_group_name_H-M   'P 1'
#
loop_
_entity.id
_entity.type
_entity.pdbx_description
1 polymer ?
#
loop_
_entity_poly.entity_id
_entity_poly.type
_entity_poly.pdbx_seq_one_letter_code
_entity_poly.pdbx_strand_id
1 'polypeptide(L)'
;MKLQRHLAPIGLACTGFLLIAAQGGGCFGLGPDAPADEPPPAVVENEPANNDGGDGENNGGEGDCLERCAEAGADEEACERRCSGERERNCLELCAEAGADEEACERRCGGADEQEECSRVCRQRAGAFYEACVDEGRSPEDCRERAGEMSRDCVANRCEDGEDEDDACEGRCRERAAAGYEACVEAGGEPGDCRAQAGDQFEACVERACGGEGGEEDEPAECEVACRERAAWVYERCVDEGGEVADCRARAAAANDDCLASRCEDEEDEPAACEVACRERATAVNRACLDEGGDARACRERYGAALEDCMARNCADEGGGEDRPRRCREAADCERGERCADNLCVGPDEGGDPDACETRCRERALAAQEACLEDLGEEGARDCRERYVAAFEECMTAVCQEHEEDPIDPCENRCRERALAVHEACLEALGEEGARDCRERYAAAFEDCVDQACGEDDDDEEVRRCREAGDCERGERCIDNLCVGPEDAPQRCREAADCERGERCIDNLCVGAEDAPRRCREAADCEAGRCVDGVCR
;
A
#
# COMPACT_ATOMS: atom_id res chain seq x y z
N MET A 1 44.99 52.86 21.40
CA MET A 1 43.56 53.04 21.07
C MET A 1 42.91 51.67 21.23
N LYS A 2 42.27 51.35 22.38
CA LYS A 2 40.80 51.37 22.64
C LYS A 2 40.03 50.51 21.59
N LEU A 3 39.21 49.50 21.87
CA LEU A 3 38.19 49.22 22.91
C LEU A 3 37.98 47.67 23.05
N GLN A 4 37.86 47.08 24.26
CA GLN A 4 36.63 46.61 24.98
C GLN A 4 35.85 45.46 24.28
N ARG A 5 35.82 44.20 24.77
CA ARG A 5 35.20 43.57 25.98
C ARG A 5 33.70 43.83 26.15
N HIS A 6 32.88 42.81 25.88
CA HIS A 6 31.59 42.56 26.55
C HIS A 6 31.36 41.06 26.75
N LEU A 7 31.29 40.66 28.02
CA LEU A 7 30.69 39.44 28.56
C LEU A 7 29.36 39.87 29.19
N ALA A 8 28.29 39.11 28.99
CA ALA A 8 27.02 39.24 29.72
C ALA A 8 26.63 37.87 30.31
N PRO A 9 26.10 37.83 31.55
CA PRO A 9 25.74 36.60 32.27
C PRO A 9 24.23 36.30 32.17
N ILE A 10 23.85 35.02 32.17
CA ILE A 10 22.46 34.59 32.38
C ILE A 10 22.34 34.10 33.82
N GLY A 11 21.38 34.68 34.55
CA GLY A 11 21.14 34.48 35.97
C GLY A 11 20.15 33.36 36.27
N LEU A 12 20.41 32.70 37.40
CA LEU A 12 19.49 31.86 38.16
C LEU A 12 18.30 32.68 38.69
N ALA A 13 17.09 32.11 38.59
CA ALA A 13 15.95 32.48 39.42
C ALA A 13 15.21 31.22 39.89
N CYS A 14 15.20 31.03 41.21
CA CYS A 14 14.36 30.11 41.96
C CYS A 14 12.94 30.67 42.17
N THR A 15 12.08 29.83 42.77
CA THR A 15 10.72 30.04 43.34
C THR A 15 9.55 29.75 42.39
N GLY A 16 8.52 28.98 42.77
CA GLY A 16 8.19 28.45 44.09
C GLY A 16 6.96 27.53 44.13
N PHE A 17 6.74 27.02 45.34
CA PHE A 17 5.67 26.17 45.86
C PHE A 17 4.25 26.51 45.41
N LEU A 18 3.43 25.48 45.17
CA LEU A 18 1.98 25.52 45.45
C LEU A 18 1.47 24.15 45.94
N LEU A 19 1.13 24.14 47.23
CA LEU A 19 0.37 23.13 47.96
C LEU A 19 -1.13 23.47 47.82
N ILE A 20 -1.96 22.53 47.40
CA ILE A 20 -3.42 22.58 47.67
C ILE A 20 -3.86 21.23 48.22
N ALA A 21 -4.49 21.29 49.40
CA ALA A 21 -5.21 20.22 50.06
C ALA A 21 -6.66 20.66 50.26
N ALA A 22 -7.63 19.78 50.01
CA ALA A 22 -8.99 19.77 50.56
C ALA A 22 -9.60 18.38 50.26
N GLN A 23 -9.92 17.53 51.24
CA GLN A 23 -11.22 17.43 51.95
C GLN A 23 -12.38 17.23 50.95
N GLY A 24 -13.23 16.19 50.98
CA GLY A 24 -13.69 15.32 52.06
C GLY A 24 -15.23 15.21 51.94
N GLY A 25 -15.80 14.00 52.11
CA GLY A 25 -17.26 13.78 52.24
C GLY A 25 -17.93 13.26 50.95
N GLY A 26 -18.86 12.30 50.99
CA GLY A 26 -19.56 11.71 52.12
C GLY A 26 -20.25 10.39 51.77
N CYS A 27 -20.55 9.65 52.83
CA CYS A 27 -21.28 8.39 52.83
C CYS A 27 -22.79 8.62 52.61
N PHE A 28 -23.41 7.80 51.77
CA PHE A 28 -24.82 7.38 51.80
C PHE A 28 -24.80 5.91 51.38
N GLY A 29 -25.46 4.93 52.01
CA GLY A 29 -26.58 4.99 52.95
C GLY A 29 -27.67 4.03 52.47
N LEU A 30 -27.53 2.74 52.83
CA LEU A 30 -28.55 1.74 53.19
C LEU A 30 -29.96 1.83 52.56
N GLY A 31 -30.43 0.71 51.98
CA GLY A 31 -31.86 0.33 52.04
C GLY A 31 -32.24 -0.89 51.18
N PRO A 32 -33.19 -1.75 51.60
CA PRO A 32 -33.04 -3.20 51.49
C PRO A 32 -34.22 -3.96 50.82
N ASP A 33 -34.08 -5.29 50.78
CA ASP A 33 -35.12 -6.34 50.74
C ASP A 33 -35.98 -6.53 49.46
N ALA A 34 -35.79 -7.68 48.79
CA ALA A 34 -36.88 -8.51 48.26
C ALA A 34 -36.40 -9.95 47.95
N PRO A 35 -37.27 -10.98 48.05
CA PRO A 35 -36.90 -12.28 48.61
C PRO A 35 -36.74 -13.41 47.59
N ALA A 36 -36.16 -14.50 48.11
CA ALA A 36 -36.08 -15.82 47.51
C ALA A 36 -37.46 -16.45 47.29
N ASP A 37 -37.66 -17.05 46.11
CA ASP A 37 -38.74 -17.99 45.82
C ASP A 37 -38.15 -19.36 45.49
N GLU A 38 -38.42 -20.32 46.37
CA GLU A 38 -38.29 -21.77 46.14
C GLU A 38 -39.53 -22.29 45.40
N PRO A 39 -39.42 -23.15 44.37
CA PRO A 39 -40.54 -23.97 43.93
C PRO A 39 -40.55 -25.37 44.61
N PRO A 40 -41.71 -25.90 45.04
CA PRO A 40 -41.85 -27.27 45.56
C PRO A 40 -42.34 -28.23 44.43
N PRO A 41 -42.64 -29.54 44.69
CA PRO A 41 -41.79 -30.65 44.28
C PRO A 41 -42.39 -31.57 43.18
N ALA A 42 -41.51 -32.45 42.69
CA ALA A 42 -41.69 -33.68 41.92
C ALA A 42 -43.12 -34.19 41.65
N VAL A 43 -43.42 -34.33 40.36
CA VAL A 43 -44.45 -35.24 39.83
C VAL A 43 -43.74 -36.39 39.12
N VAL A 44 -43.98 -37.59 39.64
CA VAL A 44 -43.70 -38.88 39.00
C VAL A 44 -44.85 -39.16 38.03
N GLU A 45 -44.57 -39.53 36.77
CA GLU A 45 -45.12 -40.72 36.10
C GLU A 45 -44.86 -40.77 34.58
N ASN A 46 -44.26 -41.91 34.18
CA ASN A 46 -44.44 -42.68 32.94
C ASN A 46 -43.73 -42.30 31.62
N GLU A 47 -42.74 -43.14 31.29
CA GLU A 47 -42.19 -43.42 29.96
C GLU A 47 -43.29 -43.70 28.91
N PRO A 48 -43.01 -43.42 27.63
CA PRO A 48 -42.64 -44.55 26.78
C PRO A 48 -41.41 -44.27 25.91
N ALA A 49 -40.61 -45.33 25.75
CA ALA A 49 -39.54 -45.45 24.79
C ALA A 49 -39.95 -44.99 23.38
N ASN A 50 -39.06 -44.26 22.69
CA ASN A 50 -38.56 -44.59 21.35
C ASN A 50 -37.61 -43.51 20.81
N ASN A 51 -36.50 -44.00 20.25
CA ASN A 51 -35.58 -43.39 19.26
C ASN A 51 -34.65 -42.26 19.72
N ASP A 52 -33.51 -42.69 20.27
CA ASP A 52 -32.23 -41.98 20.17
C ASP A 52 -31.81 -41.83 18.69
N GLY A 53 -32.15 -40.70 18.09
CA GLY A 53 -31.42 -40.13 16.96
C GLY A 53 -30.55 -39.03 17.52
N GLY A 54 -29.29 -39.36 17.84
CA GLY A 54 -28.38 -38.47 18.54
C GLY A 54 -28.13 -37.17 17.79
N ASP A 55 -28.49 -36.07 18.44
CA ASP A 55 -28.01 -34.72 18.17
C ASP A 55 -26.51 -34.69 18.50
N GLY A 56 -25.67 -34.95 17.50
CA GLY A 56 -24.23 -34.73 17.57
C GLY A 56 -23.95 -33.29 17.14
N GLU A 57 -24.00 -32.37 18.09
CA GLU A 57 -23.42 -31.03 17.94
C GLU A 57 -21.90 -31.20 17.70
N ASN A 58 -21.47 -31.12 16.44
CA ASN A 58 -20.06 -31.13 16.04
C ASN A 58 -19.38 -29.80 16.42
N ASN A 59 -19.21 -29.56 17.72
CA ASN A 59 -18.14 -28.72 18.24
C ASN A 59 -16.99 -29.66 18.58
N GLY A 60 -16.24 -30.09 17.57
CA GLY A 60 -15.04 -30.91 17.73
C GLY A 60 -13.90 -30.10 18.37
N GLY A 61 -14.07 -29.75 19.65
CA GLY A 61 -12.99 -29.25 20.48
C GLY A 61 -11.96 -30.36 20.75
N GLU A 62 -10.72 -29.97 21.01
CA GLU A 62 -9.53 -30.84 21.18
C GLU A 62 -9.75 -32.07 22.09
N GLY A 63 -10.72 -32.02 23.01
CA GLY A 63 -11.11 -33.15 23.86
C GLY A 63 -11.63 -34.38 23.08
N ASP A 64 -12.33 -34.18 21.96
CA ASP A 64 -12.94 -35.28 21.18
C ASP A 64 -11.89 -36.05 20.36
N CYS A 65 -10.73 -35.44 20.10
CA CYS A 65 -9.59 -36.06 19.43
C CYS A 65 -8.82 -37.01 20.36
N LEU A 66 -8.55 -36.57 21.60
CA LEU A 66 -7.84 -37.38 22.60
C LEU A 66 -8.65 -38.61 22.99
N GLU A 67 -9.96 -38.47 23.16
CA GLU A 67 -10.85 -39.58 23.51
C GLU A 67 -10.86 -40.65 22.41
N ARG A 68 -11.05 -40.27 21.14
CA ARG A 68 -11.00 -41.22 20.00
C ARG A 68 -9.63 -41.85 19.78
N CYS A 69 -8.56 -41.12 20.06
CA CYS A 69 -7.20 -41.63 19.91
C CYS A 69 -6.86 -42.65 21.01
N ALA A 70 -7.31 -42.40 22.24
CA ALA A 70 -7.21 -43.35 23.34
C ALA A 70 -8.07 -44.60 23.10
N GLU A 71 -9.28 -44.45 22.54
CA GLU A 71 -10.14 -45.57 22.14
C GLU A 71 -9.51 -46.44 21.04
N ALA A 72 -8.67 -45.85 20.18
CA ALA A 72 -7.89 -46.57 19.17
C ALA A 72 -6.66 -47.31 19.75
N GLY A 73 -6.40 -47.21 21.06
CA GLY A 73 -5.34 -47.92 21.76
C GLY A 73 -3.94 -47.34 21.54
N ALA A 74 -3.84 -46.08 21.11
CA ALA A 74 -2.59 -45.34 21.10
C ALA A 74 -2.24 -44.86 22.51
N ASP A 75 -0.95 -44.73 22.79
CA ASP A 75 -0.49 -44.14 24.05
C ASP A 75 -0.77 -42.63 24.11
N GLU A 76 -0.95 -42.14 25.33
CA GLU A 76 -1.36 -40.77 25.64
C GLU A 76 -0.43 -39.72 24.99
N GLU A 77 0.89 -39.96 24.99
CA GLU A 77 1.90 -39.08 24.39
C GLU A 77 1.84 -39.07 22.84
N ALA A 78 1.45 -40.18 22.22
CA ALA A 78 1.16 -40.22 20.79
C ALA A 78 -0.15 -39.52 20.43
N CYS A 79 -1.13 -39.52 21.34
CA CYS A 79 -2.40 -38.83 21.14
C CYS A 79 -2.30 -37.32 21.35
N GLU A 80 -1.57 -36.88 22.37
CA GLU A 80 -1.28 -35.45 22.60
C GLU A 80 -0.58 -34.83 21.39
N ARG A 81 0.51 -35.45 20.90
CA ARG A 81 1.19 -35.00 19.67
C ARG A 81 0.30 -34.98 18.42
N ARG A 82 -0.72 -35.85 18.37
CA ARG A 82 -1.62 -35.94 17.22
C ARG A 82 -2.74 -34.92 17.25
N CYS A 83 -3.11 -34.47 18.45
CA CYS A 83 -4.27 -33.62 18.72
C CYS A 83 -3.90 -32.16 19.09
N SER A 84 -2.64 -31.85 19.45
CA SER A 84 -2.17 -30.52 19.92
C SER A 84 -2.04 -29.42 18.85
N GLY A 85 -2.63 -29.56 17.66
CA GLY A 85 -2.68 -28.46 16.68
C GLY A 85 -1.34 -28.02 16.04
N GLU A 86 -0.20 -28.65 16.34
CA GLU A 86 1.12 -28.31 15.74
C GLU A 86 1.29 -28.75 14.27
N ARG A 87 0.21 -28.90 13.48
CA ARG A 87 0.30 -29.54 12.16
C ARG A 87 0.89 -28.67 11.05
N GLU A 88 0.70 -27.36 11.06
CA GLU A 88 1.12 -26.54 9.92
C GLU A 88 2.64 -26.32 9.90
N ARG A 89 3.25 -26.04 11.05
CA ARG A 89 4.71 -25.85 11.12
C ARG A 89 5.51 -27.15 11.00
N ASN A 90 4.90 -28.30 11.30
CA ASN A 90 5.62 -29.58 11.39
C ASN A 90 5.47 -30.45 10.13
N CYS A 91 4.51 -30.18 9.24
CA CYS A 91 4.30 -31.03 8.07
C CYS A 91 5.42 -30.89 7.03
N LEU A 92 5.83 -29.67 6.69
CA LEU A 92 6.93 -29.44 5.75
C LEU A 92 8.27 -29.97 6.30
N GLU A 93 8.53 -29.76 7.58
CA GLU A 93 9.74 -30.22 8.26
C GLU A 93 9.80 -31.76 8.32
N LEU A 94 8.72 -32.43 8.76
CA LEU A 94 8.64 -33.90 8.77
C LEU A 94 8.67 -34.52 7.37
N CYS A 95 8.15 -33.81 6.36
CA CYS A 95 8.16 -34.27 4.98
C CYS A 95 9.57 -34.16 4.36
N ALA A 96 10.28 -33.07 4.64
CA ALA A 96 11.68 -32.91 4.28
C ALA A 96 12.57 -33.95 4.98
N GLU A 97 12.34 -34.22 6.28
CA GLU A 97 13.03 -35.28 7.03
C GLU A 97 12.77 -36.69 6.47
N ALA A 98 11.59 -36.92 5.87
CA ALA A 98 11.24 -38.17 5.19
C ALA A 98 11.90 -38.32 3.81
N GLY A 99 12.69 -37.32 3.36
CA GLY A 99 13.42 -37.35 2.10
C GLY A 99 12.55 -37.18 0.86
N ALA A 100 11.34 -36.62 1.03
CA ALA A 100 10.56 -36.14 -0.10
C ALA A 100 11.13 -34.81 -0.60
N ASP A 101 11.03 -34.56 -1.91
CA ASP A 101 11.39 -33.27 -2.48
C ASP A 101 10.40 -32.18 -2.05
N GLU A 102 10.89 -30.94 -2.04
CA GLU A 102 10.17 -29.74 -1.60
C GLU A 102 8.80 -29.60 -2.29
N GLU A 103 8.72 -29.84 -3.59
CA GLU A 103 7.46 -29.80 -4.36
C GLU A 103 6.47 -30.90 -3.92
N ALA A 104 6.96 -32.10 -3.59
CA ALA A 104 6.13 -33.15 -3.01
C ALA A 104 5.67 -32.84 -1.58
N CYS A 105 6.45 -32.06 -0.82
CA CYS A 105 6.09 -31.61 0.51
C CYS A 105 5.12 -30.45 0.51
N GLU A 106 5.30 -29.46 -0.34
CA GLU A 106 4.33 -28.39 -0.57
C GLU A 106 3.00 -28.94 -1.07
N ARG A 107 2.98 -29.90 -2.00
CA ARG A 107 1.72 -30.52 -2.43
C ARG A 107 1.02 -31.34 -1.34
N ARG A 108 1.74 -31.70 -0.27
CA ARG A 108 1.24 -32.55 0.82
C ARG A 108 0.92 -31.76 2.09
N CYS A 109 1.56 -30.60 2.26
CA CYS A 109 1.59 -29.81 3.49
C CYS A 109 1.34 -28.31 3.25
N GLY A 110 1.57 -27.81 2.04
CA GLY A 110 1.13 -26.48 1.62
C GLY A 110 -0.38 -26.50 1.55
N GLY A 111 -0.99 -25.62 2.34
CA GLY A 111 -2.40 -25.67 2.73
C GLY A 111 -3.32 -25.96 1.55
N ALA A 112 -4.05 -27.07 1.66
CA ALA A 112 -5.27 -27.28 0.91
C ALA A 112 -6.41 -26.40 1.46
N ASP A 113 -6.11 -25.56 2.47
CA ASP A 113 -7.10 -25.16 3.45
C ASP A 113 -8.05 -24.09 2.92
N GLU A 114 -7.64 -23.11 2.11
CA GLU A 114 -8.60 -22.08 1.66
C GLU A 114 -9.63 -22.62 0.65
N GLN A 115 -9.18 -23.37 -0.36
CA GLN A 115 -10.07 -23.90 -1.40
C GLN A 115 -10.91 -25.09 -0.88
N GLU A 116 -10.36 -25.92 0.01
CA GLU A 116 -11.09 -27.01 0.63
C GLU A 116 -12.07 -26.50 1.71
N GLU A 117 -11.70 -25.45 2.45
CA GLU A 117 -12.56 -24.80 3.44
C GLU A 117 -13.70 -24.03 2.79
N CYS A 118 -13.45 -23.34 1.68
CA CYS A 118 -14.54 -22.73 0.91
C CYS A 118 -15.46 -23.79 0.30
N SER A 119 -14.91 -24.86 -0.30
CA SER A 119 -15.70 -25.99 -0.79
C SER A 119 -16.51 -26.68 0.32
N ARG A 120 -16.02 -26.67 1.56
CA ARG A 120 -16.73 -27.14 2.75
C ARG A 120 -17.90 -26.22 3.11
N VAL A 121 -17.68 -24.90 3.14
CA VAL A 121 -18.73 -23.89 3.41
C VAL A 121 -19.84 -23.97 2.36
N CYS A 122 -19.50 -24.10 1.08
CA CYS A 122 -20.49 -24.23 -0.01
C CYS A 122 -21.34 -25.49 0.10
N ARG A 123 -20.73 -26.64 0.44
CA ARG A 123 -21.47 -27.89 0.67
C ARG A 123 -22.37 -27.80 1.90
N GLN A 124 -21.93 -27.15 2.97
CA GLN A 124 -22.73 -26.95 4.17
C GLN A 124 -23.98 -26.11 3.89
N ARG A 125 -23.82 -25.02 3.12
CA ARG A 125 -24.94 -24.17 2.69
C ARG A 125 -25.93 -24.92 1.81
N ALA A 126 -25.44 -25.75 0.88
CA ALA A 126 -26.28 -26.63 0.06
C ALA A 126 -27.04 -27.68 0.88
N GLY A 127 -26.42 -28.21 1.93
CA GLY A 127 -27.10 -29.10 2.89
C GLY A 127 -28.29 -28.41 3.58
N ALA A 128 -28.08 -27.20 4.11
CA ALA A 128 -29.16 -26.43 4.74
C ALA A 128 -30.31 -26.12 3.76
N PHE A 129 -29.99 -25.80 2.51
CA PHE A 129 -31.01 -25.60 1.46
C PHE A 129 -31.79 -26.89 1.16
N TYR A 130 -31.12 -28.03 1.08
CA TYR A 130 -31.76 -29.32 0.86
C TYR A 130 -32.78 -29.63 1.95
N GLU A 131 -32.41 -29.43 3.21
CA GLU A 131 -33.29 -29.68 4.37
C GLU A 131 -34.54 -28.80 4.30
N ALA A 132 -34.36 -27.48 4.13
CA ALA A 132 -35.48 -26.55 3.99
C ALA A 132 -36.40 -26.91 2.80
N CYS A 133 -35.82 -27.33 1.67
CA CYS A 133 -36.56 -27.75 0.48
C CYS A 133 -37.43 -28.99 0.73
N VAL A 134 -36.93 -29.96 1.50
CA VAL A 134 -37.69 -31.16 1.87
C VAL A 134 -38.78 -30.82 2.89
N ASP A 135 -38.52 -29.91 3.83
CA ASP A 135 -39.50 -29.45 4.82
C ASP A 135 -40.68 -28.70 4.19
N GLU A 136 -40.45 -28.02 3.06
CA GLU A 136 -41.50 -27.44 2.21
C GLU A 136 -42.35 -28.49 1.46
N GLY A 137 -42.03 -29.78 1.58
CA GLY A 137 -42.77 -30.89 1.00
C GLY A 137 -42.43 -31.19 -0.47
N ARG A 138 -41.28 -30.73 -0.96
CA ARG A 138 -40.78 -31.09 -2.30
C ARG A 138 -40.16 -32.49 -2.31
N SER A 139 -39.98 -33.06 -3.49
CA SER A 139 -39.38 -34.39 -3.59
C SER A 139 -37.88 -34.33 -3.21
N PRO A 140 -37.35 -35.33 -2.48
CA PRO A 140 -35.92 -35.37 -2.15
C PRO A 140 -35.00 -35.39 -3.37
N GLU A 141 -35.49 -35.88 -4.51
CA GLU A 141 -34.72 -35.94 -5.75
C GLU A 141 -34.56 -34.54 -6.36
N ASP A 142 -35.65 -33.76 -6.44
CA ASP A 142 -35.62 -32.36 -6.89
C ASP A 142 -34.78 -31.48 -5.94
N CYS A 143 -34.90 -31.69 -4.62
CA CYS A 143 -34.12 -30.94 -3.64
C CYS A 143 -32.63 -31.24 -3.75
N ARG A 144 -32.25 -32.50 -4.01
CA ARG A 144 -30.85 -32.90 -4.17
C ARG A 144 -30.24 -32.29 -5.44
N GLU A 145 -30.98 -32.28 -6.55
CA GLU A 145 -30.52 -31.66 -7.79
C GLU A 145 -30.24 -30.17 -7.60
N ARG A 146 -31.18 -29.44 -7.00
CA ARG A 146 -31.08 -27.99 -6.76
C ARG A 146 -30.00 -27.64 -5.73
N ALA A 147 -29.88 -28.41 -4.64
CA ALA A 147 -28.79 -28.24 -3.68
C ALA A 147 -27.43 -28.50 -4.32
N GLY A 148 -27.33 -29.51 -5.19
CA GLY A 148 -26.12 -29.80 -5.95
C GLY A 148 -25.74 -28.69 -6.92
N GLU A 149 -26.70 -28.08 -7.60
CA GLU A 149 -26.49 -26.91 -8.46
C GLU A 149 -25.98 -25.71 -7.65
N MET A 150 -26.63 -25.41 -6.53
CA MET A 150 -26.22 -24.32 -5.64
C MET A 150 -24.81 -24.53 -5.06
N SER A 151 -24.43 -25.76 -4.73
CA SER A 151 -23.07 -26.06 -4.27
C SER A 151 -22.03 -25.84 -5.36
N ARG A 152 -22.32 -26.22 -6.62
CA ARG A 152 -21.40 -26.02 -7.75
C ARG A 152 -21.24 -24.55 -8.08
N ASP A 153 -22.35 -23.81 -8.10
CA ASP A 153 -22.38 -22.35 -8.31
C ASP A 153 -21.61 -21.60 -7.21
N CYS A 154 -21.80 -21.99 -5.95
CA CYS A 154 -21.05 -21.42 -4.83
C CYS A 154 -19.54 -21.68 -4.94
N VAL A 155 -19.12 -22.87 -5.35
CA VAL A 155 -17.68 -23.18 -5.50
C VAL A 155 -17.08 -22.36 -6.64
N ALA A 156 -17.75 -22.32 -7.80
CA ALA A 156 -17.26 -21.59 -8.97
C ALA A 156 -17.15 -20.07 -8.72
N ASN A 157 -18.16 -19.45 -8.10
CA ASN A 157 -18.16 -18.00 -7.93
C ASN A 157 -17.46 -17.49 -6.65
N ARG A 158 -17.08 -18.39 -5.73
CA ARG A 158 -16.67 -17.98 -4.38
C ARG A 158 -15.46 -18.69 -3.80
N CYS A 159 -15.06 -19.83 -4.38
CA CYS A 159 -13.94 -20.63 -3.89
C CYS A 159 -12.78 -20.71 -4.88
N GLU A 160 -13.03 -20.39 -6.15
CA GLU A 160 -11.96 -20.04 -7.07
C GLU A 160 -11.60 -18.58 -6.78
N ASP A 161 -10.85 -18.36 -5.69
CA ASP A 161 -10.15 -17.09 -5.46
C ASP A 161 -9.09 -16.95 -6.55
N GLY A 162 -9.31 -15.97 -7.42
CA GLY A 162 -8.49 -15.71 -8.60
C GLY A 162 -9.19 -16.06 -9.92
N GLU A 163 -10.47 -15.72 -10.09
CA GLU A 163 -10.78 -15.11 -11.39
C GLU A 163 -10.05 -13.77 -11.36
N ASP A 164 -8.90 -13.70 -12.02
CA ASP A 164 -8.28 -12.43 -12.39
C ASP A 164 -9.41 -11.50 -12.84
N GLU A 165 -9.43 -10.23 -12.41
CA GLU A 165 -10.50 -9.30 -12.83
C GLU A 165 -10.63 -9.24 -14.38
N ASP A 166 -9.57 -9.66 -15.07
CA ASP A 166 -9.45 -9.98 -16.48
C ASP A 166 -10.40 -11.08 -16.97
N ASP A 167 -10.57 -12.19 -16.25
CA ASP A 167 -11.49 -13.30 -16.60
C ASP A 167 -12.95 -12.87 -16.50
N ALA A 168 -13.31 -12.11 -15.47
CA ALA A 168 -14.65 -11.56 -15.32
C ALA A 168 -14.97 -10.56 -16.46
N CYS A 169 -13.97 -9.82 -16.93
CA CYS A 169 -14.12 -8.93 -18.07
C CYS A 169 -14.20 -9.68 -19.40
N GLU A 170 -13.31 -10.63 -19.64
CA GLU A 170 -13.30 -11.48 -20.83
C GLU A 170 -14.63 -12.25 -20.95
N GLY A 171 -15.17 -12.71 -19.83
CA GLY A 171 -16.50 -13.31 -19.73
C GLY A 171 -17.61 -12.40 -20.27
N ARG A 172 -17.67 -11.14 -19.82
CA ARG A 172 -18.66 -10.14 -20.32
C ARG A 172 -18.48 -9.86 -21.82
N CYS A 173 -17.24 -9.81 -22.29
CA CYS A 173 -16.96 -9.63 -23.72
C CYS A 173 -17.41 -10.84 -24.55
N ARG A 174 -17.23 -12.06 -24.03
CA ARG A 174 -17.65 -13.31 -24.67
C ARG A 174 -19.17 -13.40 -24.78
N GLU A 175 -19.90 -13.03 -23.73
CA GLU A 175 -21.37 -12.96 -23.77
C GLU A 175 -21.88 -11.96 -24.81
N ARG A 176 -21.24 -10.78 -24.91
CA ARG A 176 -21.61 -9.76 -25.89
C ARG A 176 -21.35 -10.22 -27.33
N ALA A 177 -20.22 -10.87 -27.58
CA ALA A 177 -19.90 -11.45 -28.88
C ALA A 177 -20.87 -12.58 -29.27
N ALA A 178 -21.27 -13.43 -28.32
CA ALA A 178 -22.27 -14.46 -28.53
C ALA A 178 -23.64 -13.87 -28.91
N ALA A 179 -24.08 -12.81 -28.21
CA ALA A 179 -25.30 -12.10 -28.57
C ALA A 179 -25.22 -11.46 -29.97
N GLY A 180 -24.05 -10.92 -30.34
CA GLY A 180 -23.79 -10.40 -31.69
C GLY A 180 -23.86 -11.48 -32.78
N TYR A 181 -23.32 -12.66 -32.51
CA TYR A 181 -23.42 -13.83 -33.40
C TYR A 181 -24.88 -14.24 -33.62
N GLU A 182 -25.66 -14.40 -32.54
CA GLU A 182 -27.07 -14.78 -32.62
C GLU A 182 -27.88 -13.77 -33.44
N ALA A 183 -27.70 -12.48 -33.18
CA ALA A 183 -28.35 -11.42 -33.94
C ALA A 183 -27.99 -11.44 -35.44
N CYS A 184 -26.73 -11.73 -35.78
CA CYS A 184 -26.28 -11.86 -37.17
C CYS A 184 -26.93 -13.04 -37.89
N VAL A 185 -27.04 -14.19 -37.22
CA VAL A 185 -27.69 -15.39 -37.77
C VAL A 185 -29.21 -15.17 -37.94
N GLU A 186 -29.87 -14.52 -36.98
CA GLU A 186 -31.29 -14.16 -37.07
C GLU A 186 -31.58 -13.20 -38.21
N ALA A 187 -30.65 -12.29 -38.52
CA ALA A 187 -30.71 -11.41 -39.67
C ALA A 187 -30.48 -12.12 -41.02
N GLY A 188 -30.20 -13.43 -40.99
CA GLY A 188 -29.98 -14.27 -42.18
C GLY A 188 -28.54 -14.27 -42.69
N GLY A 189 -27.56 -13.88 -41.86
CA GLY A 189 -26.15 -13.98 -42.17
C GLY A 189 -25.67 -15.44 -42.30
N GLU A 190 -24.59 -15.66 -43.08
CA GLU A 190 -23.96 -16.97 -43.14
C GLU A 190 -23.22 -17.25 -41.82
N PRO A 191 -23.36 -18.45 -41.21
CA PRO A 191 -22.76 -18.73 -39.90
C PRO A 191 -21.24 -18.53 -39.82
N GLY A 192 -20.53 -18.70 -40.94
CA GLY A 192 -19.09 -18.44 -41.00
C GLY A 192 -18.76 -16.95 -40.84
N ASP A 193 -19.47 -16.09 -41.57
CA ASP A 193 -19.30 -14.64 -41.51
C ASP A 193 -19.74 -14.07 -40.15
N CYS A 194 -20.85 -14.58 -39.59
CA CYS A 194 -21.31 -14.18 -38.27
C CYS A 194 -20.31 -14.58 -37.18
N ARG A 195 -19.65 -15.73 -37.31
CA ARG A 195 -18.62 -16.16 -36.36
C ARG A 195 -17.37 -15.28 -36.44
N ALA A 196 -16.93 -14.93 -37.65
CA ALA A 196 -15.81 -14.01 -37.84
C ALA A 196 -16.12 -12.64 -37.21
N GLN A 197 -17.30 -12.09 -37.50
CA GLN A 197 -17.75 -10.81 -36.95
C GLN A 197 -17.85 -10.82 -35.41
N ALA A 198 -18.33 -11.91 -34.81
CA ALA A 198 -18.38 -12.06 -33.35
C ALA A 198 -16.97 -12.17 -32.74
N GLY A 199 -16.01 -12.81 -33.43
CA GLY A 199 -14.60 -12.83 -33.03
C GLY A 199 -13.99 -11.43 -33.00
N ASP A 200 -14.21 -10.64 -34.07
CA ASP A 200 -13.73 -9.25 -34.13
C ASP A 200 -14.35 -8.38 -33.02
N GLN A 201 -15.62 -8.60 -32.68
CA GLN A 201 -16.30 -7.89 -31.59
C GLN A 201 -15.77 -8.28 -30.21
N PHE A 202 -15.40 -9.55 -30.03
CA PHE A 202 -14.81 -10.05 -28.80
C PHE A 202 -13.42 -9.44 -28.57
N GLU A 203 -12.53 -9.52 -29.55
CA GLU A 203 -11.17 -8.97 -29.48
C GLU A 203 -11.20 -7.45 -29.19
N ALA A 204 -12.01 -6.70 -29.94
CA ALA A 204 -12.19 -5.26 -29.73
C ALA A 204 -12.90 -4.90 -28.40
N CYS A 205 -13.56 -5.87 -27.75
CA CYS A 205 -14.14 -5.68 -26.42
C CYS A 205 -13.07 -5.91 -25.36
N VAL A 206 -12.31 -7.00 -25.45
CA VAL A 206 -11.22 -7.33 -24.52
C VAL A 206 -10.19 -6.22 -24.51
N GLU A 207 -9.73 -5.76 -25.68
CA GLU A 207 -8.74 -4.67 -25.78
C GLU A 207 -9.20 -3.38 -25.09
N ARG A 208 -10.49 -3.03 -25.20
CA ARG A 208 -11.02 -1.77 -24.66
C ARG A 208 -11.43 -1.87 -23.19
N ALA A 209 -12.01 -2.99 -22.80
CA ALA A 209 -12.69 -3.14 -21.51
C ALA A 209 -11.86 -3.94 -20.51
N CYS A 210 -10.96 -4.81 -20.99
CA CYS A 210 -10.25 -5.81 -20.21
C CYS A 210 -8.72 -5.69 -20.34
N GLY A 211 -8.19 -4.79 -21.17
CA GLY A 211 -6.75 -4.53 -21.31
C GLY A 211 -6.20 -3.73 -20.13
N GLY A 212 -6.41 -4.23 -18.91
CA GLY A 212 -6.04 -3.61 -17.64
C GLY A 212 -4.82 -4.26 -16.99
N GLU A 213 -3.78 -4.60 -17.74
CA GLU A 213 -2.45 -4.67 -17.12
C GLU A 213 -1.89 -3.27 -17.07
N GLY A 214 -1.86 -2.67 -15.88
CA GLY A 214 -0.79 -1.82 -15.34
C GLY A 214 0.07 -0.96 -16.27
N GLY A 215 -0.45 -0.47 -17.39
CA GLY A 215 0.08 0.69 -18.04
C GLY A 215 -0.17 1.83 -17.09
N GLU A 216 0.88 2.35 -16.46
CA GLU A 216 0.93 3.77 -16.18
C GLU A 216 0.20 4.44 -17.34
N GLU A 217 -0.91 5.11 -17.04
CA GLU A 217 -1.54 5.96 -18.02
C GLU A 217 -0.44 6.95 -18.40
N ASP A 218 0.27 6.67 -19.48
CA ASP A 218 0.75 7.67 -20.40
C ASP A 218 -0.54 8.40 -20.80
N GLU A 219 -1.01 9.30 -19.92
CA GLU A 219 -1.94 10.36 -20.26
C GLU A 219 -1.40 10.86 -21.59
N PRO A 220 -2.09 10.61 -22.72
CA PRO A 220 -1.48 10.75 -24.03
C PRO A 220 -0.92 12.14 -24.05
N ALA A 221 0.43 12.23 -24.09
CA ALA A 221 1.15 13.42 -23.67
C ALA A 221 0.39 14.61 -24.25
N GLU A 222 0.05 15.63 -23.46
CA GLU A 222 -0.94 16.66 -23.85
C GLU A 222 -0.76 17.18 -25.30
N CYS A 223 0.49 17.11 -25.79
CA CYS A 223 0.88 17.24 -27.19
C CYS A 223 0.14 16.35 -28.21
N GLU A 224 0.05 15.03 -28.03
CA GLU A 224 -0.66 14.10 -28.93
C GLU A 224 -2.16 14.43 -29.02
N VAL A 225 -2.78 14.79 -27.89
CA VAL A 225 -4.17 15.24 -27.85
C VAL A 225 -4.32 16.54 -28.65
N ALA A 226 -3.45 17.52 -28.42
CA ALA A 226 -3.43 18.78 -29.17
C ALA A 226 -3.20 18.57 -30.68
N CYS A 227 -2.35 17.61 -31.07
CA CYS A 227 -2.10 17.28 -32.48
C CYS A 227 -3.30 16.60 -33.15
N ARG A 228 -4.01 15.73 -32.44
CA ARG A 228 -5.29 15.15 -32.91
C ARG A 228 -6.38 16.22 -33.08
N GLU A 229 -6.52 17.14 -32.14
CA GLU A 229 -7.48 18.26 -32.26
C GLU A 229 -7.16 19.16 -33.46
N ARG A 230 -5.87 19.44 -33.69
CA ARG A 230 -5.41 20.20 -34.86
C ARG A 230 -5.71 19.49 -36.17
N ALA A 231 -5.50 18.18 -36.24
CA ALA A 231 -5.85 17.36 -37.40
C ALA A 231 -7.37 17.36 -37.67
N ALA A 232 -8.19 17.26 -36.62
CA ALA A 232 -9.65 17.36 -36.73
C ALA A 232 -10.08 18.71 -37.29
N TRP A 233 -9.49 19.81 -36.83
CA TRP A 233 -9.76 21.15 -37.37
C TRP A 233 -9.38 21.27 -38.86
N VAL A 234 -8.26 20.66 -39.29
CA VAL A 234 -7.86 20.61 -40.71
C VAL A 234 -8.87 19.84 -41.55
N TYR A 235 -9.39 18.73 -41.02
CA TYR A 235 -10.44 17.95 -41.68
C TYR A 235 -11.73 18.76 -41.85
N GLU A 236 -12.26 19.34 -40.78
CA GLU A 236 -13.51 20.13 -40.79
C GLU A 236 -13.42 21.28 -41.78
N ARG A 237 -12.34 22.05 -41.73
CA ARG A 237 -12.10 23.15 -42.65
C ARG A 237 -12.07 22.69 -44.12
N CYS A 238 -11.44 21.55 -44.40
CA CYS A 238 -11.38 21.00 -45.76
C CYS A 238 -12.75 20.59 -46.29
N VAL A 239 -13.60 20.02 -45.43
CA VAL A 239 -14.98 19.64 -45.79
C VAL A 239 -15.84 20.89 -46.03
N ASP A 240 -15.71 21.92 -45.19
CA ASP A 240 -16.45 23.19 -45.33
C ASP A 240 -16.10 23.94 -46.62
N GLU A 241 -14.84 23.82 -47.09
CA GLU A 241 -14.38 24.36 -48.37
C GLU A 241 -14.84 23.51 -49.58
N GLY A 242 -15.59 22.43 -49.34
CA GLY A 242 -16.15 21.54 -50.36
C GLY A 242 -15.17 20.50 -50.90
N GLY A 243 -14.14 20.14 -50.12
CA GLY A 243 -13.18 19.09 -50.47
C GLY A 243 -13.82 17.69 -50.49
N GLU A 244 -13.21 16.77 -51.25
CA GLU A 244 -13.60 15.36 -51.20
C GLU A 244 -13.16 14.75 -49.85
N VAL A 245 -14.03 13.94 -49.23
CA VAL A 245 -13.79 13.36 -47.90
C VAL A 245 -12.48 12.58 -47.82
N ALA A 246 -12.11 11.85 -48.88
CA ALA A 246 -10.86 11.10 -48.93
C ALA A 246 -9.63 12.02 -48.89
N ASP A 247 -9.65 13.12 -49.65
CA ASP A 247 -8.59 14.12 -49.67
C ASP A 247 -8.49 14.86 -48.32
N CYS A 248 -9.64 15.15 -47.69
CA CYS A 248 -9.66 15.81 -46.38
C CYS A 248 -9.10 14.91 -45.27
N ARG A 249 -9.37 13.59 -45.31
CA ARG A 249 -8.76 12.63 -44.38
C ARG A 249 -7.25 12.54 -44.57
N ALA A 250 -6.77 12.48 -45.82
CA ALA A 250 -5.34 12.44 -46.09
C ALA A 250 -4.61 13.71 -45.60
N ARG A 251 -5.25 14.88 -45.75
CA ARG A 251 -4.71 16.16 -45.23
C ARG A 251 -4.68 16.23 -43.71
N ALA A 252 -5.73 15.73 -43.05
CA ALA A 252 -5.79 15.69 -41.60
C ALA A 252 -4.74 14.74 -41.01
N ALA A 253 -4.56 13.55 -41.61
CA ALA A 253 -3.51 12.62 -41.22
C ALA A 253 -2.12 13.24 -41.35
N ALA A 254 -1.80 13.83 -42.51
CA ALA A 254 -0.52 14.52 -42.71
C ALA A 254 -0.30 15.69 -41.74
N ALA A 255 -1.37 16.38 -41.32
CA ALA A 255 -1.27 17.45 -40.32
C ALA A 255 -1.07 16.91 -38.89
N ASN A 256 -1.56 15.71 -38.58
CA ASN A 256 -1.27 15.04 -37.32
C ASN A 256 0.20 14.60 -37.29
N ASP A 257 0.66 13.91 -38.35
CA ASP A 257 2.04 13.41 -38.46
C ASP A 257 3.06 14.56 -38.36
N ASP A 258 2.84 15.68 -39.07
CA ASP A 258 3.68 16.87 -39.00
C ASP A 258 3.67 17.51 -37.61
N CYS A 259 2.53 17.46 -36.92
CA CYS A 259 2.41 17.98 -35.57
C CYS A 259 3.17 17.11 -34.56
N LEU A 260 2.95 15.80 -34.59
CA LEU A 260 3.66 14.84 -33.72
C LEU A 260 5.17 14.97 -33.91
N ALA A 261 5.64 14.98 -35.15
CA ALA A 261 7.06 15.03 -35.45
C ALA A 261 7.76 16.37 -35.13
N SER A 262 7.01 17.45 -34.95
CA SER A 262 7.58 18.79 -34.69
C SER A 262 7.28 19.35 -33.31
N ARG A 263 6.41 18.70 -32.55
CA ARG A 263 5.93 19.19 -31.25
C ARG A 263 5.99 18.13 -30.17
N CYS A 264 5.84 16.86 -30.54
CA CYS A 264 5.72 15.76 -29.59
C CYS A 264 6.93 14.82 -29.62
N GLU A 265 7.73 14.84 -30.70
CA GLU A 265 9.07 14.20 -30.71
C GLU A 265 10.13 15.01 -29.92
N ASP A 266 9.78 16.08 -29.22
CA ASP A 266 10.70 16.88 -28.41
C ASP A 266 10.62 16.55 -26.90
N GLU A 267 10.71 15.25 -26.58
CA GLU A 267 11.46 14.75 -25.41
C GLU A 267 12.33 13.58 -25.87
N GLU A 268 12.95 13.68 -27.05
CA GLU A 268 14.17 12.91 -27.31
C GLU A 268 15.13 13.23 -26.18
N ASP A 269 15.27 12.28 -25.24
CA ASP A 269 16.18 12.27 -24.09
C ASP A 269 17.26 13.31 -24.31
N GLU A 270 17.18 14.47 -23.63
CA GLU A 270 18.28 15.43 -23.67
C GLU A 270 19.51 14.59 -23.34
N PRO A 271 20.46 14.43 -24.29
CA PRO A 271 21.49 13.41 -24.16
C PRO A 271 22.11 13.63 -22.82
N ALA A 272 22.09 12.59 -21.98
CA ALA A 272 22.40 12.72 -20.55
C ALA A 272 23.60 13.64 -20.40
N ALA A 273 23.60 14.56 -19.43
CA ALA A 273 24.66 15.58 -19.32
C ALA A 273 26.09 14.96 -19.41
N CYS A 274 26.21 13.69 -19.00
CA CYS A 274 27.39 12.85 -19.21
C CYS A 274 27.75 12.59 -20.69
N GLU A 275 26.81 12.18 -21.54
CA GLU A 275 26.99 11.98 -22.97
C GLU A 275 27.45 13.27 -23.67
N VAL A 276 26.83 14.42 -23.34
CA VAL A 276 27.24 15.73 -23.87
C VAL A 276 28.68 16.04 -23.49
N ALA A 277 29.04 15.89 -22.21
CA ALA A 277 30.40 16.12 -21.74
C ALA A 277 31.43 15.16 -22.39
N CYS A 278 31.06 13.90 -22.59
CA CYS A 278 31.92 12.92 -23.25
C CYS A 278 32.10 13.21 -24.75
N ARG A 279 31.06 13.67 -25.45
CA ARG A 279 31.11 14.12 -26.84
C ARG A 279 32.03 15.33 -27.01
N GLU A 280 31.99 16.29 -26.08
CA GLU A 280 32.90 17.45 -26.10
C GLU A 280 34.36 17.03 -25.92
N ARG A 281 34.65 16.11 -24.98
CA ARG A 281 36.00 15.56 -24.77
C ARG A 281 36.52 14.82 -26.01
N ALA A 282 35.70 13.95 -26.59
CA ALA A 282 36.05 13.25 -27.83
C ALA A 282 36.30 14.23 -28.99
N THR A 283 35.51 15.30 -29.08
CA THR A 283 35.70 16.38 -30.06
C THR A 283 37.03 17.09 -29.87
N ALA A 284 37.44 17.35 -28.62
CA ALA A 284 38.76 17.92 -28.32
C ALA A 284 39.91 17.00 -28.76
N VAL A 285 39.78 15.67 -28.57
CA VAL A 285 40.75 14.66 -29.05
C VAL A 285 40.84 14.67 -30.58
N ASN A 286 39.71 14.74 -31.28
CA ASN A 286 39.67 14.81 -32.74
C ASN A 286 40.36 16.09 -33.26
N ARG A 287 40.05 17.24 -32.66
CA ARG A 287 40.66 18.53 -33.03
C ARG A 287 42.18 18.50 -32.83
N ALA A 288 42.65 18.04 -31.67
CA ALA A 288 44.08 17.93 -31.39
C ALA A 288 44.80 17.02 -32.41
N CYS A 289 44.20 15.89 -32.78
CA CYS A 289 44.74 14.98 -33.79
C CYS A 289 44.87 15.65 -35.17
N LEU A 290 43.87 16.45 -35.57
CA LEU A 290 43.90 17.19 -36.84
C LEU A 290 44.95 18.31 -36.82
N ASP A 291 45.10 19.02 -35.70
CA ASP A 291 46.08 20.10 -35.54
C ASP A 291 47.53 19.58 -35.59
N GLU A 292 47.76 18.35 -35.15
CA GLU A 292 49.04 17.63 -35.28
C GLU A 292 49.31 17.12 -36.71
N GLY A 293 48.37 17.33 -37.64
CA GLY A 293 48.49 16.88 -39.03
C GLY A 293 48.12 15.41 -39.25
N GLY A 294 47.36 14.81 -38.32
CA GLY A 294 46.82 13.46 -38.48
C GLY A 294 45.85 13.36 -39.67
N ASP A 295 45.72 12.15 -40.23
CA ASP A 295 44.73 11.93 -41.28
C ASP A 295 43.30 11.87 -40.70
N ALA A 296 42.34 12.39 -41.46
CA ALA A 296 40.97 12.55 -40.98
C ALA A 296 40.27 11.22 -40.62
N ARG A 297 40.72 10.08 -41.17
CA ARG A 297 40.16 8.78 -40.82
C ARG A 297 40.70 8.31 -39.47
N ALA A 298 42.01 8.36 -39.27
CA ALA A 298 42.62 8.01 -37.98
C ALA A 298 42.13 8.92 -36.85
N CYS A 299 41.91 10.22 -37.10
CA CYS A 299 41.37 11.13 -36.08
C CYS A 299 39.91 10.82 -35.71
N ARG A 300 39.09 10.34 -36.66
CA ARG A 300 37.73 9.83 -36.36
C ARG A 300 37.75 8.53 -35.56
N GLU A 301 38.68 7.62 -35.86
CA GLU A 301 38.84 6.40 -35.06
C GLU A 301 39.24 6.74 -33.61
N ARG A 302 40.13 7.74 -33.42
CA ARG A 302 40.49 8.27 -32.09
C ARG A 302 39.33 8.96 -31.37
N TYR A 303 38.49 9.70 -32.09
CA TYR A 303 37.26 10.27 -31.55
C TYR A 303 36.34 9.18 -30.99
N GLY A 304 36.08 8.14 -31.78
CA GLY A 304 35.20 7.03 -31.36
C GLY A 304 35.71 6.33 -30.11
N ALA A 305 37.00 5.97 -30.08
CA ALA A 305 37.61 5.34 -28.91
C ALA A 305 37.59 6.24 -27.66
N ALA A 306 37.79 7.56 -27.82
CA ALA A 306 37.73 8.51 -26.71
C ALA A 306 36.30 8.70 -26.17
N LEU A 307 35.30 8.66 -27.06
CA LEU A 307 33.89 8.74 -26.67
C LEU A 307 33.47 7.47 -25.93
N GLU A 308 33.80 6.29 -26.47
CA GLU A 308 33.50 4.99 -25.85
C GLU A 308 34.15 4.84 -24.47
N ASP A 309 35.44 5.16 -24.32
CA ASP A 309 36.14 5.12 -23.03
C ASP A 309 35.54 6.11 -22.02
N CYS A 310 35.09 7.27 -22.49
CA CYS A 310 34.44 8.26 -21.64
C CYS A 310 33.06 7.78 -21.17
N MET A 311 32.22 7.27 -22.08
CA MET A 311 30.90 6.74 -21.72
C MET A 311 31.01 5.53 -20.80
N ALA A 312 31.92 4.59 -21.09
CA ALA A 312 32.13 3.40 -20.25
C ALA A 312 32.58 3.73 -18.81
N ARG A 313 33.32 4.81 -18.61
CA ARG A 313 33.84 5.21 -17.28
C ARG A 313 32.96 6.18 -16.52
N ASN A 314 32.20 7.00 -17.24
CA ASN A 314 31.48 8.12 -16.64
C ASN A 314 29.95 7.96 -16.73
N CYS A 315 29.45 7.22 -17.73
CA CYS A 315 28.02 7.14 -18.07
C CYS A 315 27.46 5.70 -18.09
N ALA A 316 28.22 4.67 -17.72
CA ALA A 316 27.77 3.27 -17.81
C ALA A 316 26.83 2.80 -16.69
N ASP A 317 26.19 3.74 -15.99
CA ASP A 317 25.50 3.49 -14.72
C ASP A 317 24.23 4.34 -14.64
N GLU A 318 23.46 4.36 -15.74
CA GLU A 318 22.22 5.11 -15.86
C GLU A 318 21.03 4.15 -15.76
N GLY A 319 20.84 3.60 -14.56
CA GLY A 319 19.51 3.58 -13.96
C GLY A 319 19.48 4.76 -13.00
N GLY A 320 18.65 5.76 -13.31
CA GLY A 320 18.66 7.08 -12.69
C GLY A 320 18.53 7.12 -11.16
N GLY A 321 18.86 8.29 -10.62
CA GLY A 321 18.60 8.65 -9.23
C GLY A 321 19.60 9.68 -8.74
N GLU A 322 19.10 10.82 -8.30
CA GLU A 322 19.81 12.02 -7.82
C GLU A 322 20.74 11.80 -6.60
N ASP A 323 21.02 10.55 -6.23
CA ASP A 323 21.76 10.13 -5.04
C ASP A 323 23.14 9.54 -5.36
N ARG A 324 23.91 10.17 -6.25
CA ARG A 324 25.35 9.85 -6.31
C ARG A 324 26.08 10.66 -5.23
N PRO A 325 26.61 10.02 -4.17
CA PRO A 325 27.28 10.74 -3.10
C PRO A 325 28.46 11.52 -3.68
N ARG A 326 28.45 12.84 -3.46
CA ARG A 326 29.43 13.74 -4.05
C ARG A 326 30.81 13.39 -3.53
N ARG A 327 31.82 13.30 -4.39
CA ARG A 327 33.16 12.98 -3.91
C ARG A 327 33.78 14.16 -3.15
N CYS A 328 34.37 13.89 -2.00
CA CYS A 328 35.06 14.88 -1.19
C CYS A 328 36.49 14.44 -0.89
N ARG A 329 37.38 15.38 -0.59
CA ARG A 329 38.65 15.10 0.09
C ARG A 329 38.62 15.59 1.53
N GLU A 330 37.90 16.68 1.78
CA GLU A 330 37.77 17.29 3.08
C GLU A 330 36.31 17.72 3.31
N ALA A 331 35.90 17.91 4.56
CA ALA A 331 34.52 18.26 4.91
C ALA A 331 34.01 19.56 4.25
N ALA A 332 34.92 20.47 3.87
CA ALA A 332 34.58 21.72 3.19
C ALA A 332 34.12 21.51 1.73
N ASP A 333 34.36 20.32 1.16
CA ASP A 333 33.91 19.96 -0.19
C ASP A 333 32.42 19.56 -0.21
N CYS A 334 31.81 19.39 0.96
CA CYS A 334 30.42 18.96 1.13
C CYS A 334 29.49 20.12 1.54
N GLU A 335 28.19 19.97 1.32
CA GLU A 335 27.19 20.96 1.70
C GLU A 335 27.04 21.09 3.21
N ARG A 336 26.36 22.16 3.63
CA ARG A 336 26.28 22.54 5.03
C ARG A 336 25.38 21.56 5.80
N GLY A 337 26.02 20.60 6.47
CA GLY A 337 25.34 19.52 7.20
C GLY A 337 25.94 18.15 6.87
N GLU A 338 26.60 18.03 5.73
CA GLU A 338 27.23 16.79 5.28
C GLU A 338 28.63 16.59 5.89
N ARG A 339 29.07 15.34 6.00
CA ARG A 339 30.45 14.99 6.38
C ARG A 339 31.14 14.20 5.27
N CYS A 340 32.44 14.42 5.13
CA CYS A 340 33.26 13.66 4.20
C CYS A 340 33.69 12.32 4.83
N ALA A 341 33.18 11.21 4.31
CA ALA A 341 33.55 9.85 4.72
C ALA A 341 33.94 9.01 3.48
N ASP A 342 35.10 8.37 3.51
CA ASP A 342 35.62 7.52 2.41
C ASP A 342 35.63 8.17 1.02
N ASN A 343 35.90 9.48 1.00
CA ASN A 343 35.86 10.35 -0.18
C ASN A 343 34.46 10.57 -0.76
N LEU A 344 33.42 10.46 0.06
CA LEU A 344 32.02 10.71 -0.28
C LEU A 344 31.40 11.67 0.75
N CYS A 345 30.66 12.66 0.26
CA CYS A 345 29.81 13.52 1.05
C CYS A 345 28.59 12.70 1.45
N VAL A 346 28.46 12.46 2.74
CA VAL A 346 27.34 11.76 3.33
C VAL A 346 26.49 12.81 4.03
N GLY A 347 25.20 12.86 3.67
CA GLY A 347 24.21 13.72 4.30
C GLY A 347 24.17 13.55 5.82
N PRO A 348 23.72 14.57 6.58
CA PRO A 348 23.27 14.34 7.94
C PRO A 348 21.99 13.51 7.88
N ASP A 349 22.17 12.20 7.83
CA ASP A 349 21.17 11.13 8.02
C ASP A 349 19.71 11.62 7.86
N GLU A 350 19.23 11.74 6.62
CA GLU A 350 17.80 11.88 6.37
C GLU A 350 17.15 10.55 6.72
N GLY A 351 16.62 10.43 7.95
CA GLY A 351 15.56 9.51 8.39
C GLY A 351 15.49 8.15 7.70
N GLY A 352 16.63 7.53 7.44
CA GLY A 352 16.69 6.28 6.70
C GLY A 352 16.12 5.19 7.57
N ASP A 353 15.23 4.40 6.99
CA ASP A 353 14.68 3.16 7.53
C ASP A 353 15.69 2.49 8.51
N PRO A 354 15.30 2.22 9.76
CA PRO A 354 16.19 1.63 10.77
C PRO A 354 16.92 0.38 10.26
N ASP A 355 16.27 -0.42 9.40
CA ASP A 355 16.82 -1.63 8.81
C ASP A 355 17.90 -1.31 7.77
N ALA A 356 17.81 -0.17 7.09
CA ALA A 356 18.86 0.30 6.19
C ALA A 356 20.12 0.72 6.96
N CYS A 357 20.00 1.29 8.16
CA CYS A 357 21.16 1.59 9.01
C CYS A 357 21.81 0.30 9.54
N GLU A 358 20.98 -0.63 10.03
CA GLU A 358 21.46 -1.94 10.50
C GLU A 358 22.21 -2.68 9.40
N THR A 359 21.64 -2.70 8.19
CA THR A 359 22.25 -3.36 7.02
C THR A 359 23.62 -2.77 6.69
N ARG A 360 23.77 -1.43 6.67
CA ARG A 360 25.07 -0.78 6.44
C ARG A 360 26.09 -1.12 7.52
N CYS A 361 25.68 -1.14 8.79
CA CYS A 361 26.58 -1.53 9.88
C CYS A 361 26.97 -3.01 9.82
N ARG A 362 26.05 -3.87 9.39
CA ARG A 362 26.29 -5.31 9.17
C ARG A 362 27.32 -5.52 8.07
N GLU A 363 27.16 -4.87 6.91
CA GLU A 363 28.13 -4.95 5.81
C GLU A 363 29.52 -4.47 6.22
N ARG A 364 29.61 -3.37 6.98
CA ARG A 364 30.89 -2.86 7.49
C ARG A 364 31.55 -3.83 8.47
N ALA A 365 30.77 -4.46 9.34
CA ALA A 365 31.26 -5.46 10.27
C ALA A 365 31.73 -6.74 9.53
N LEU A 366 31.00 -7.17 8.50
CA LEU A 366 31.40 -8.29 7.63
C LEU A 366 32.72 -8.00 6.92
N ALA A 367 32.90 -6.82 6.34
CA ALA A 367 34.17 -6.43 5.72
C ALA A 367 35.34 -6.45 6.73
N ALA A 368 35.12 -6.02 7.97
CA ALA A 368 36.13 -6.11 9.03
C ALA A 368 36.44 -7.57 9.43
N GLN A 369 35.43 -8.44 9.41
CA GLN A 369 35.59 -9.87 9.65
C GLN A 369 36.38 -10.55 8.53
N GLU A 370 36.08 -10.25 7.27
CA GLU A 370 36.79 -10.78 6.11
C GLU A 370 38.26 -10.39 6.15
N ALA A 371 38.57 -9.10 6.36
CA ALA A 371 39.95 -8.62 6.51
C ALA A 371 40.68 -9.34 7.67
N CYS A 372 39.98 -9.61 8.77
CA CYS A 372 40.55 -10.38 9.89
C CYS A 372 40.84 -11.83 9.52
N LEU A 373 39.95 -12.48 8.77
CA LEU A 373 40.12 -13.86 8.31
C LEU A 373 41.26 -13.99 7.30
N GLU A 374 41.47 -12.99 6.44
CA GLU A 374 42.63 -12.93 5.55
C GLU A 374 43.95 -12.88 6.32
N ASP A 375 44.00 -12.13 7.43
CA ASP A 375 45.19 -11.97 8.25
C ASP A 375 45.50 -13.18 9.14
N LEU A 376 44.47 -13.77 9.76
CA LEU A 376 44.63 -14.80 10.80
C LEU A 376 44.35 -16.23 10.31
N GLY A 377 43.75 -16.38 9.12
CA GLY A 377 43.30 -17.66 8.60
C GLY A 377 42.18 -18.31 9.42
N GLU A 378 41.84 -19.55 9.08
CA GLU A 378 40.72 -20.29 9.71
C GLU A 378 40.93 -20.55 11.20
N GLU A 379 42.19 -20.64 11.66
CA GLU A 379 42.52 -20.83 13.08
C GLU A 379 42.15 -19.59 13.93
N GLY A 380 42.05 -18.41 13.32
CA GLY A 380 41.62 -17.15 13.93
C GLY A 380 40.12 -16.85 13.84
N ALA A 381 39.31 -17.76 13.28
CA ALA A 381 37.89 -17.49 13.00
C ALA A 381 37.07 -17.13 14.26
N ARG A 382 37.46 -17.64 15.44
CA ARG A 382 36.83 -17.24 16.70
C ARG A 382 37.10 -15.78 17.04
N ASP A 383 38.35 -15.37 16.97
CA ASP A 383 38.78 -14.00 17.29
C ASP A 383 38.20 -13.00 16.27
N CYS A 384 38.07 -13.40 15.01
CA CYS A 384 37.43 -12.57 13.97
C CYS A 384 35.92 -12.41 14.18
N ARG A 385 35.21 -13.40 14.74
CA ARG A 385 33.81 -13.24 15.15
C ARG A 385 33.66 -12.24 16.29
N GLU A 386 34.57 -12.25 17.26
CA GLU A 386 34.55 -11.27 18.36
C GLU A 386 34.79 -9.84 17.82
N ARG A 387 35.66 -9.68 16.82
CA ARG A 387 35.88 -8.39 16.13
C ARG A 387 34.67 -7.94 15.30
N TYR A 388 33.96 -8.86 14.66
CA TYR A 388 32.71 -8.57 13.96
C TYR A 388 31.70 -7.92 14.90
N VAL A 389 31.43 -8.56 16.06
CA VAL A 389 30.45 -8.07 17.04
C VAL A 389 30.86 -6.69 17.55
N ALA A 390 32.14 -6.51 17.92
CA ALA A 390 32.63 -5.22 18.39
C ALA A 390 32.51 -4.12 17.33
N ALA A 391 32.82 -4.41 16.07
CA ALA A 391 32.71 -3.45 14.97
C ALA A 391 31.25 -3.10 14.64
N PHE A 392 30.35 -4.08 14.74
CA PHE A 392 28.91 -3.87 14.55
C PHE A 392 28.34 -3.00 15.66
N GLU A 393 28.60 -3.30 16.93
CA GLU A 393 28.15 -2.52 18.08
C GLU A 393 28.68 -1.08 18.06
N GLU A 394 29.96 -0.90 17.72
CA GLU A 394 30.57 0.43 17.56
C GLU A 394 29.89 1.22 16.45
N CYS A 395 29.58 0.57 15.31
CA CYS A 395 28.86 1.20 14.20
C CYS A 395 27.43 1.58 14.59
N MET A 396 26.65 0.67 15.19
CA MET A 396 25.28 0.95 15.62
C MET A 396 25.24 2.11 16.60
N THR A 397 26.14 2.14 17.57
CA THR A 397 26.19 3.23 18.57
C THR A 397 26.64 4.57 17.98
N ALA A 398 27.59 4.56 17.04
CA ALA A 398 28.19 5.78 16.51
C ALA A 398 27.44 6.39 15.33
N VAL A 399 26.77 5.56 14.52
CA VAL A 399 26.16 5.94 13.25
C VAL A 399 24.64 5.84 13.35
N CYS A 400 24.12 4.72 13.83
CA CYS A 400 22.69 4.53 14.03
C CYS A 400 22.26 5.09 15.38
N GLN A 401 22.72 6.31 15.71
CA GLN A 401 22.29 7.02 16.92
C GLN A 401 20.78 6.86 17.01
N GLU A 402 20.35 6.26 18.13
CA GLU A 402 18.96 5.91 18.40
C GLU A 402 18.08 7.01 17.83
N HIS A 403 17.37 6.70 16.73
CA HIS A 403 16.16 7.44 16.40
C HIS A 403 15.45 7.51 17.74
N GLU A 404 15.35 8.71 18.34
CA GLU A 404 14.68 8.87 19.63
C GLU A 404 13.35 8.17 19.43
N GLU A 405 13.18 6.98 20.02
CA GLU A 405 12.00 6.15 19.81
C GLU A 405 10.85 7.11 19.96
N ASP A 406 10.06 7.31 18.89
CA ASP A 406 9.02 8.33 18.89
C ASP A 406 8.30 8.22 20.22
N PRO A 407 8.26 9.30 21.02
CA PRO A 407 7.99 9.19 22.44
C PRO A 407 6.72 8.38 22.62
N ILE A 408 6.90 7.12 23.06
CA ILE A 408 5.82 6.13 23.07
C ILE A 408 4.62 6.79 23.71
N ASP A 409 3.49 6.75 23.01
CA ASP A 409 2.32 7.51 23.40
C ASP A 409 2.07 7.29 24.90
N PRO A 410 1.91 8.37 25.70
CA PRO A 410 1.73 8.22 27.15
C PRO A 410 0.58 7.29 27.53
N CYS A 411 -0.40 7.09 26.65
CA CYS A 411 -1.46 6.10 26.77
C CYS A 411 -0.97 4.68 26.49
N GLU A 412 -0.32 4.42 25.36
CA GLU A 412 0.26 3.11 25.05
C GLU A 412 1.20 2.63 26.15
N ASN A 413 2.02 3.53 26.70
CA ASN A 413 2.89 3.22 27.83
C ASN A 413 2.09 2.75 29.06
N ARG A 414 0.97 3.41 29.38
CA ARG A 414 0.10 2.98 30.49
C ARG A 414 -0.54 1.62 30.19
N CYS A 415 -0.92 1.35 28.95
CA CYS A 415 -1.49 0.07 28.56
C CYS A 415 -0.46 -1.05 28.61
N ARG A 416 0.79 -0.77 28.20
CA ARG A 416 1.92 -1.68 28.33
C ARG A 416 2.17 -2.06 29.79
N GLU A 417 2.19 -1.10 30.71
CA GLU A 417 2.32 -1.37 32.15
C GLU A 417 1.19 -2.27 32.69
N ARG A 418 -0.05 -2.06 32.24
CA ARG A 418 -1.20 -2.90 32.65
C ARG A 418 -1.11 -4.32 32.10
N ALA A 419 -0.73 -4.46 30.83
CA ALA A 419 -0.53 -5.76 30.20
C ALA A 419 0.63 -6.52 30.87
N LEU A 420 1.73 -5.84 31.21
CA LEU A 420 2.84 -6.45 31.96
C LEU A 420 2.38 -6.99 33.32
N ALA A 421 1.53 -6.26 34.04
CA ALA A 421 0.96 -6.76 35.31
C ALA A 421 0.12 -8.04 35.11
N VAL A 422 -0.61 -8.16 33.98
CA VAL A 422 -1.34 -9.39 33.62
C VAL A 422 -0.38 -10.53 33.32
N HIS A 423 0.72 -10.25 32.61
CA HIS A 423 1.76 -11.21 32.29
C HIS A 423 2.45 -11.76 33.55
N GLU A 424 2.86 -10.88 34.46
CA GLU A 424 3.50 -11.26 35.73
C GLU A 424 2.57 -12.11 36.59
N ALA A 425 1.31 -11.69 36.75
CA ALA A 425 0.32 -12.48 37.50
C ALA A 425 0.07 -13.87 36.87
N CYS A 426 0.13 -13.96 35.54
CA CYS A 426 0.04 -15.22 34.82
C CYS A 426 1.26 -16.11 35.07
N LEU A 427 2.48 -15.56 34.98
CA LEU A 427 3.71 -16.31 35.25
C LEU A 427 3.79 -16.79 36.70
N GLU A 428 3.31 -16.01 37.67
CA GLU A 428 3.21 -16.45 39.06
C GLU A 428 2.24 -17.64 39.23
N ALA A 429 1.18 -17.69 38.43
CA ALA A 429 0.17 -18.75 38.51
C ALA A 429 0.59 -20.03 37.78
N LEU A 430 1.24 -19.90 36.61
CA LEU A 430 1.53 -21.02 35.72
C LEU A 430 3.02 -21.44 35.70
N GLY A 431 3.92 -20.62 36.24
CA GLY A 431 5.37 -20.85 36.17
C GLY A 431 5.94 -20.66 34.75
N GLU A 432 7.22 -20.99 34.58
CA GLU A 432 7.94 -20.83 33.31
C GLU A 432 7.39 -21.72 32.19
N GLU A 433 6.78 -22.86 32.54
CA GLU A 433 6.15 -23.79 31.59
C GLU A 433 4.92 -23.15 30.90
N GLY A 434 4.27 -22.18 31.55
CA GLY A 434 3.14 -21.41 30.99
C GLY A 434 3.54 -20.11 30.28
N ALA A 435 4.83 -19.86 30.03
CA ALA A 435 5.30 -18.59 29.48
C ALA A 435 4.71 -18.24 28.10
N ARG A 436 4.36 -19.25 27.29
CA ARG A 436 3.68 -19.05 26.01
C ARG A 436 2.28 -18.48 26.21
N ASP A 437 1.44 -19.16 27.00
CA ASP A 437 0.08 -18.72 27.33
C ASP A 437 0.07 -17.33 27.97
N CYS A 438 1.05 -17.04 28.82
CA CYS A 438 1.17 -15.72 29.44
C CYS A 438 1.54 -14.62 28.45
N ARG A 439 2.27 -14.91 27.35
CA ARG A 439 2.51 -13.94 26.28
C ARG A 439 1.24 -13.66 25.47
N GLU A 440 0.44 -14.68 25.21
CA GLU A 440 -0.85 -14.51 24.52
C GLU A 440 -1.82 -13.67 25.36
N ARG A 441 -1.87 -13.89 26.67
CA ARG A 441 -2.65 -13.05 27.59
C ARG A 441 -2.14 -11.62 27.71
N TYR A 442 -0.82 -11.42 27.64
CA TYR A 442 -0.23 -10.09 27.59
C TYR A 442 -0.69 -9.34 26.34
N ALA A 443 -0.59 -9.97 25.17
CA ALA A 443 -0.97 -9.35 23.89
C ALA A 443 -2.46 -8.96 23.90
N ALA A 444 -3.34 -9.90 24.28
CA ALA A 444 -4.77 -9.63 24.37
C ALA A 444 -5.11 -8.51 25.38
N ALA A 445 -4.42 -8.45 26.52
CA ALA A 445 -4.63 -7.40 27.51
C ALA A 445 -4.08 -6.02 27.07
N PHE A 446 -3.04 -6.02 26.24
CA PHE A 446 -2.49 -4.79 25.67
C PHE A 446 -3.43 -4.22 24.62
N GLU A 447 -3.84 -5.03 23.64
CA GLU A 447 -4.78 -4.66 22.58
C GLU A 447 -6.11 -4.15 23.15
N ASP A 448 -6.73 -4.91 24.06
CA ASP A 448 -7.97 -4.50 24.73
C ASP A 448 -7.83 -3.17 25.50
N CYS A 449 -6.66 -2.90 26.06
CA CYS A 449 -6.39 -1.63 26.73
C CYS A 449 -6.21 -0.48 25.73
N VAL A 450 -5.46 -0.70 24.65
CA VAL A 450 -5.26 0.29 23.59
C VAL A 450 -6.60 0.65 22.98
N ASP A 451 -7.42 -0.32 22.57
CA ASP A 451 -8.75 -0.09 21.98
C ASP A 451 -9.67 0.68 22.93
N GLN A 452 -9.69 0.33 24.21
CA GLN A 452 -10.62 0.95 25.17
C GLN A 452 -10.15 2.30 25.70
N ALA A 453 -8.85 2.51 25.87
CA ALA A 453 -8.29 3.62 26.63
C ALA A 453 -7.45 4.58 25.77
N CYS A 454 -6.89 4.07 24.68
CA CYS A 454 -6.12 4.81 23.69
C CYS A 454 -6.81 4.81 22.32
N GLY A 455 -8.06 4.34 22.27
CA GLY A 455 -8.89 4.28 21.08
C GLY A 455 -8.76 5.58 20.34
N GLU A 456 -8.53 5.42 19.04
CA GLU A 456 -8.15 6.45 18.08
C GLU A 456 -8.80 7.78 18.50
N ASP A 457 -7.99 8.79 18.77
CA ASP A 457 -8.41 10.14 18.42
C ASP A 457 -8.59 10.07 16.91
N ASP A 458 -9.74 9.52 16.52
CA ASP A 458 -10.24 9.41 15.19
C ASP A 458 -10.29 10.85 14.70
N ASP A 459 -9.22 11.27 14.03
CA ASP A 459 -9.24 12.31 13.01
C ASP A 459 -10.19 11.91 11.86
N ASP A 460 -10.87 10.76 11.95
CA ASP A 460 -12.25 10.63 11.51
C ASP A 460 -13.15 11.53 12.37
N GLU A 461 -13.00 12.84 12.21
CA GLU A 461 -13.99 13.84 12.56
C GLU A 461 -15.29 13.38 11.87
N GLU A 462 -16.11 12.57 12.57
CA GLU A 462 -17.27 11.87 12.01
C GLU A 462 -18.05 12.90 11.20
N VAL A 463 -17.92 12.81 9.87
CA VAL A 463 -18.26 13.93 9.00
C VAL A 463 -19.76 14.14 9.10
N ARG A 464 -20.17 15.05 9.99
CA ARG A 464 -21.55 15.12 10.45
C ARG A 464 -22.38 15.62 9.29
N ARG A 465 -23.27 14.76 8.80
CA ARG A 465 -24.14 15.12 7.70
C ARG A 465 -25.29 15.98 8.19
N CYS A 466 -25.53 17.08 7.51
CA CYS A 466 -26.60 18.03 7.84
C CYS A 466 -27.56 18.19 6.66
N ARG A 467 -28.80 18.57 6.94
CA ARG A 467 -29.75 19.06 5.93
C ARG A 467 -29.93 20.57 6.05
N GLU A 468 -29.84 21.10 7.25
CA GLU A 468 -29.92 22.53 7.54
C GLU A 468 -28.95 22.93 8.64
N ALA A 469 -28.68 24.24 8.78
CA ALA A 469 -27.72 24.76 9.76
C ALA A 469 -28.08 24.45 11.23
N GLY A 470 -29.33 24.06 11.51
CA GLY A 470 -29.76 23.63 12.85
C GLY A 470 -29.31 22.21 13.22
N ASP A 471 -28.86 21.41 12.25
CA ASP A 471 -28.35 20.06 12.48
C ASP A 471 -26.89 20.05 12.96
N CYS A 472 -26.19 21.19 12.85
CA CYS A 472 -24.78 21.33 13.22
C CYS A 472 -24.61 21.95 14.61
N GLU A 473 -23.43 21.77 15.22
CA GLU A 473 -23.13 22.33 16.53
C GLU A 473 -23.01 23.87 16.49
N ARG A 474 -22.98 24.47 17.68
CA ARG A 474 -23.06 25.93 17.82
C ARG A 474 -21.78 26.60 17.32
N GLY A 475 -21.81 27.05 16.06
CA GLY A 475 -20.69 27.75 15.41
C GLY A 475 -20.36 27.15 14.04
N GLU A 476 -20.76 25.90 13.81
CA GLU A 476 -20.62 25.20 12.54
C GLU A 476 -21.68 25.65 11.52
N ARG A 477 -21.44 25.33 10.24
CA ARG A 477 -22.37 25.60 9.14
C ARG A 477 -22.55 24.36 8.29
N CYS A 478 -23.78 24.19 7.78
CA CYS A 478 -24.08 23.14 6.83
C CYS A 478 -23.71 23.57 5.41
N ILE A 479 -22.69 22.93 4.80
CA ILE A 479 -22.27 23.13 3.41
C ILE A 479 -22.26 21.77 2.71
N ASP A 480 -23.02 21.65 1.62
CA ASP A 480 -23.12 20.41 0.80
C ASP A 480 -23.41 19.13 1.59
N ASN A 481 -24.23 19.26 2.63
CA ASN A 481 -24.61 18.23 3.59
C ASN A 481 -23.52 17.83 4.58
N LEU A 482 -22.56 18.70 4.86
CA LEU A 482 -21.47 18.50 5.80
C LEU A 482 -21.45 19.68 6.79
N CYS A 483 -21.39 19.40 8.09
CA CYS A 483 -21.12 20.41 9.09
C CYS A 483 -19.63 20.74 9.07
N VAL A 484 -19.29 21.96 8.67
CA VAL A 484 -17.91 22.45 8.66
C VAL A 484 -17.70 23.47 9.78
N GLY A 485 -16.53 23.40 10.40
CA GLY A 485 -16.08 24.34 11.41
C GLY A 485 -16.07 25.79 10.90
N PRO A 486 -16.16 26.79 11.80
CA PRO A 486 -16.10 28.19 11.41
C PRO A 486 -14.75 28.61 10.82
N GLU A 487 -13.70 27.81 11.03
CA GLU A 487 -12.35 28.05 10.50
C GLU A 487 -12.20 27.49 9.07
N ASP A 488 -12.91 26.41 8.74
CA ASP A 488 -12.84 25.72 7.43
C ASP A 488 -13.96 26.09 6.47
N ALA A 489 -15.04 26.72 6.96
CA ALA A 489 -16.13 27.17 6.12
C ALA A 489 -15.68 28.38 5.27
N PRO A 490 -15.62 28.27 3.92
CA PRO A 490 -15.22 29.39 3.09
C PRO A 490 -16.15 30.58 3.34
N GLN A 491 -15.56 31.72 3.70
CA GLN A 491 -16.33 32.90 4.08
C GLN A 491 -17.21 33.34 2.92
N ARG A 492 -18.52 33.45 3.15
CA ARG A 492 -19.43 34.00 2.15
C ARG A 492 -19.43 35.52 2.22
N CYS A 493 -19.40 36.15 1.06
CA CYS A 493 -19.34 37.59 0.93
C CYS A 493 -20.44 38.09 -0.02
N ARG A 494 -20.86 39.34 0.16
CA ARG A 494 -21.65 40.07 -0.85
C ARG A 494 -20.79 41.11 -1.55
N GLU A 495 -19.82 41.66 -0.84
CA GLU A 495 -18.84 42.60 -1.35
C GLU A 495 -17.44 42.29 -0.80
N ALA A 496 -16.40 42.84 -1.43
CA ALA A 496 -15.02 42.57 -1.04
C ALA A 496 -14.67 43.02 0.39
N ALA A 497 -15.48 43.90 0.99
CA ALA A 497 -15.31 44.33 2.38
C ALA A 497 -15.74 43.27 3.41
N ASP A 498 -16.49 42.24 2.97
CA ASP A 498 -16.91 41.14 3.83
C ASP A 498 -15.79 40.09 4.01
N CYS A 499 -14.71 40.16 3.23
CA CYS A 499 -13.60 39.20 3.24
C CYS A 499 -12.37 39.73 4.02
N GLU A 500 -11.47 38.83 4.41
CA GLU A 500 -10.25 39.20 5.12
C GLU A 500 -9.27 39.98 4.24
N ARG A 501 -8.30 40.65 4.88
CA ARG A 501 -7.35 41.50 4.17
C ARG A 501 -6.42 40.63 3.31
N GLY A 502 -6.67 40.63 2.01
CA GLY A 502 -5.92 39.81 1.05
C GLY A 502 -6.83 38.92 0.20
N GLU A 503 -8.11 38.85 0.52
CA GLU A 503 -9.09 38.04 -0.20
C GLU A 503 -9.98 38.88 -1.11
N ARG A 504 -10.68 38.22 -2.04
CA ARG A 504 -11.66 38.83 -2.93
C ARG A 504 -12.96 38.06 -2.90
N CYS A 505 -14.06 38.79 -2.99
CA CYS A 505 -15.37 38.20 -3.14
C CYS A 505 -15.65 37.78 -4.58
N ILE A 506 -15.68 36.47 -4.85
CA ILE A 506 -16.01 35.88 -6.16
C ILE A 506 -17.18 34.91 -5.97
N ASP A 507 -18.28 35.15 -6.68
CA ASP A 507 -19.49 34.32 -6.64
C ASP A 507 -20.03 34.03 -5.23
N ASN A 508 -19.90 35.03 -4.35
CA ASN A 508 -20.26 35.00 -2.92
C ASN A 508 -19.35 34.15 -2.03
N LEU A 509 -18.11 33.89 -2.45
CA LEU A 509 -17.07 33.24 -1.65
C LEU A 509 -15.83 34.14 -1.58
N CYS A 510 -15.24 34.25 -0.41
CA CYS A 510 -13.94 34.87 -0.22
C CYS A 510 -12.87 33.87 -0.66
N VAL A 511 -12.08 34.27 -1.65
CA VAL A 511 -10.95 33.49 -2.16
C VAL A 511 -9.67 34.28 -1.99
N GLY A 512 -8.56 33.58 -1.73
CA GLY A 512 -7.23 34.19 -1.67
C GLY A 512 -6.92 34.97 -2.95
N ALA A 513 -6.23 36.11 -2.85
CA ALA A 513 -5.88 36.91 -4.04
C ALA A 513 -4.96 36.17 -5.02
N GLU A 514 -4.31 35.10 -4.57
CA GLU A 514 -3.41 34.25 -5.35
C GLU A 514 -4.21 33.26 -6.21
N ASP A 515 -5.30 32.72 -5.67
CA ASP A 515 -6.18 31.74 -6.34
C ASP A 515 -7.30 32.39 -7.16
N ALA A 516 -7.54 33.69 -6.96
CA ALA A 516 -8.59 34.42 -7.65
C ALA A 516 -8.24 34.58 -9.15
N PRO A 517 -9.00 33.97 -10.08
CA PRO A 517 -8.78 34.16 -11.51
C PRO A 517 -8.81 35.66 -11.86
N ARG A 518 -7.70 36.17 -12.43
CA ARG A 518 -7.59 37.59 -12.78
C ARG A 518 -8.59 37.93 -13.87
N ARG A 519 -9.47 38.90 -13.62
CA ARG A 519 -10.38 39.40 -14.64
C ARG A 519 -9.64 40.28 -15.64
N CYS A 520 -9.98 40.12 -16.90
CA CYS A 520 -9.40 40.86 -18.02
C CYS A 520 -10.50 41.39 -18.94
N ARG A 521 -10.18 42.41 -19.72
CA ARG A 521 -10.99 42.86 -20.87
C ARG A 521 -10.30 42.54 -22.17
N GLU A 522 -8.98 42.56 -22.17
CA GLU A 522 -8.13 42.25 -23.32
C GLU A 522 -6.91 41.43 -22.87
N ALA A 523 -6.24 40.78 -23.82
CA ALA A 523 -5.12 39.88 -23.51
C ALA A 523 -3.95 40.59 -22.78
N ALA A 524 -3.80 41.90 -22.97
CA ALA A 524 -2.76 42.69 -22.30
C ALA A 524 -3.00 42.87 -20.79
N ASP A 525 -4.21 42.57 -20.29
CA ASP A 525 -4.51 42.60 -18.85
C ASP A 525 -3.97 41.35 -18.11
N CYS A 526 -3.52 40.33 -18.85
CA CYS A 526 -2.99 39.09 -18.31
C CYS A 526 -1.46 39.11 -18.29
N GLU A 527 -0.87 38.78 -17.13
CA GLU A 527 0.59 38.78 -16.92
C GLU A 527 1.27 37.62 -17.68
N ALA A 528 0.55 36.51 -17.81
CA ALA A 528 0.75 35.45 -18.78
C ALA A 528 -0.64 34.94 -19.23
N GLY A 529 -0.77 34.45 -20.47
CA GLY A 529 -2.02 33.87 -21.00
C GLY A 529 -2.88 34.79 -21.87
N ARG A 530 -4.13 34.38 -22.14
CA ARG A 530 -5.10 35.11 -22.95
C ARG A 530 -6.39 35.36 -22.18
N CYS A 531 -7.07 36.45 -22.52
CA CYS A 531 -8.36 36.76 -21.92
C CYS A 531 -9.47 35.91 -22.56
N VAL A 532 -10.03 34.96 -21.82
CA VAL A 532 -11.17 34.12 -22.26
C VAL A 532 -12.35 34.40 -21.35
N ASP A 533 -13.45 34.88 -21.95
CA ASP A 533 -14.70 35.21 -21.24
C ASP A 533 -14.53 36.15 -20.03
N GLY A 534 -13.55 37.05 -20.11
CA GLY A 534 -13.26 38.04 -19.08
C GLY A 534 -12.38 37.53 -17.94
N VAL A 535 -11.74 36.38 -18.10
CA VAL A 535 -10.79 35.77 -17.15
C VAL A 535 -9.48 35.43 -17.86
N CYS A 536 -8.35 35.72 -17.21
CA CYS A 536 -7.02 35.31 -17.67
C CYS A 536 -6.86 33.81 -17.51
N ARG A 537 -6.62 33.12 -18.64
CA ARG A 537 -6.31 31.70 -18.71
C ARG A 537 -5.02 31.48 -19.50
#